data_AF-A0A357F7A9-F1
#
_entry.id   AF-A0A357F7A9-F1
#
_cell.length_a   1.000
_cell.length_b   1.000
_cell.length_c   1.000
_cell.angle_alpha   90.00
_cell.angle_beta   90.00
_cell.angle_gamma   90.00
#
_symmetry.space_group_name_H-M   'P 1'
#
loop_
_entity.id
_entity.type
_entity.pdbx_description
1 polymer ?
#
loop_
_entity_poly.entity_id
_entity_poly.type
_entity_poly.pdbx_seq_one_letter_code
_entity_poly.pdbx_strand_id
1 'polypeptide(L)' 'GPLDFKFTGILAGIADVLAENQISIFATSTFDTDYILIKKQNLTTAVSALERAGYHFN' A
#
# COMPACT_ATOMS: atom_id res chain seq x y z
N GLY A 1 -7.56 -11.81 0.98
CA GLY A 1 -7.78 -13.14 0.36
C GLY A 1 -6.45 -13.60 -0.20
N PRO A 2 -6.19 -14.91 -0.30
CA PRO A 2 -4.85 -15.43 -0.60
C PRO A 2 -4.34 -14.83 -1.91
N LEU A 3 -3.22 -14.11 -1.85
CA LEU A 3 -2.57 -13.56 -3.03
C LEU A 3 -2.07 -14.74 -3.88
N ASP A 4 -2.68 -14.95 -5.05
CA ASP A 4 -2.13 -15.86 -6.04
C ASP A 4 -0.73 -15.32 -6.43
N PHE A 5 0.31 -16.16 -6.33
CA PHE A 5 1.73 -15.79 -6.48
C PHE A 5 2.09 -15.15 -7.84
N LYS A 6 1.11 -14.99 -8.73
CA LYS A 6 1.20 -14.38 -10.06
C LYS A 6 1.18 -12.85 -10.04
N PHE A 7 0.91 -12.20 -8.92
CA PHE A 7 0.86 -10.74 -8.83
C PHE A 7 2.15 -10.12 -8.28
N THR A 8 3.25 -10.28 -9.02
CA THR A 8 4.47 -9.52 -8.75
C THR A 8 4.20 -8.03 -9.01
N GLY A 9 4.66 -7.16 -8.11
CA GLY A 9 4.59 -5.70 -8.31
C GLY A 9 3.43 -4.97 -7.63
N ILE A 10 2.51 -5.67 -6.95
CA ILE A 10 1.48 -5.00 -6.13
C ILE A 10 2.12 -4.11 -5.07
N LEU A 11 3.03 -4.68 -4.26
CA LEU A 11 3.72 -3.92 -3.22
C LEU A 11 4.55 -2.77 -3.82
N ALA A 12 5.19 -2.98 -4.98
CA ALA A 12 5.97 -1.95 -5.66
C ALA A 12 5.07 -0.76 -6.06
N GLY A 13 3.94 -1.01 -6.72
CA GLY A 13 3.02 0.06 -7.11
C GLY A 13 2.45 0.84 -5.93
N ILE A 14 2.16 0.18 -4.80
CA ILE A 14 1.72 0.87 -3.58
C ILE A 14 2.86 1.67 -2.96
N ALA A 15 4.06 1.09 -2.89
CA ALA A 15 5.25 1.74 -2.34
C ALA A 15 5.65 2.98 -3.15
N ASP A 16 5.56 2.92 -4.48
CA ASP A 16 5.89 4.04 -5.37
C ASP A 16 4.95 5.23 -5.12
N VAL A 17 3.63 5.01 -5.08
CA VAL A 17 2.65 6.07 -4.80
C VAL A 17 2.88 6.72 -3.43
N LEU A 18 3.19 5.90 -2.41
CA LEU A 18 3.45 6.40 -1.07
C LEU A 18 4.79 7.14 -0.99
N ALA A 19 5.82 6.68 -1.70
CA ALA A 19 7.13 7.32 -1.77
C ALA A 19 7.08 8.68 -2.48
N GLU A 20 6.33 8.81 -3.58
CA GLU A 20 6.09 10.09 -4.27
C GLU A 20 5.45 11.14 -3.36
N ASN A 21 4.66 10.70 -2.37
CA ASN A 21 4.02 11.55 -1.38
C ASN A 21 4.84 11.65 -0.07
N GLN A 22 6.09 11.17 -0.06
CA GLN A 22 7.02 11.19 1.09
C GLN A 22 6.47 10.46 2.33
N ILE A 23 5.67 9.41 2.13
CA ILE A 23 5.09 8.59 3.18
C ILE A 23 5.93 7.33 3.35
N SER A 24 6.67 7.25 4.46
CA SER A 24 7.39 6.02 4.81
C SER A 24 6.43 4.89 5.15
N ILE A 25 6.76 3.68 4.69
CA ILE A 25 6.00 2.46 4.96
C ILE A 25 6.83 1.46 5.77
N PHE A 26 6.13 0.58 6.49
CA PHE A 26 6.67 -0.67 6.99
C PHE A 26 5.80 -1.80 6.44
N ALA A 27 6.37 -2.67 5.61
CA ALA A 27 5.64 -3.78 5.00
C ALA A 27 5.96 -5.09 5.73
N THR A 28 4.93 -5.88 6.03
CA THR A 28 5.07 -7.22 6.60
C THR A 28 4.13 -8.18 5.88
N SER A 29 4.69 -9.26 5.35
CA SER A 29 3.94 -10.29 4.64
C SER A 29 3.54 -11.41 5.59
N THR A 30 2.32 -11.92 5.41
CA THR A 30 1.85 -13.16 6.02
C THR A 30 1.68 -14.22 4.93
N PHE A 31 1.15 -15.40 5.29
CA PHE A 31 0.86 -16.43 4.30
C PHE A 31 -0.18 -15.99 3.26
N ASP A 32 -1.21 -15.25 3.70
CA ASP A 32 -2.36 -14.92 2.85
C ASP A 32 -2.34 -13.49 2.28
N THR A 33 -1.65 -12.57 2.94
CA THR A 33 -1.71 -11.13 2.62
C THR A 33 -0.48 -10.38 3.07
N ASP A 34 -0.25 -9.23 2.43
CA ASP A 34 0.68 -8.21 2.87
C ASP A 34 -0.04 -7.16 3.73
N TYR A 35 0.63 -6.70 4.78
CA TYR A 35 0.23 -5.54 5.57
C TYR A 35 1.21 -4.41 5.32
N ILE A 36 0.68 -3.23 5.00
CA ILE A 36 1.46 -2.00 4.84
C ILE A 36 1.06 -1.05 5.96
N LEU A 37 2.01 -0.77 6.85
CA LEU A 37 1.83 0.13 7.98
C LEU A 37 2.41 1.50 7.64
N ILE A 38 1.69 2.55 8.03
CA ILE A 38 2.10 3.95 7.87
C ILE A 38 1.93 4.69 9.20
N LYS A 39 2.60 5.83 9.36
CA LYS A 39 2.35 6.72 10.50
C LYS A 39 0.92 7.23 10.45
N LYS A 40 0.20 7.17 11.58
CA LYS A 40 -1.22 7.59 11.70
C LYS A 40 -1.48 8.99 11.16
N GLN A 41 -0.57 9.93 11.39
CA GLN A 41 -0.68 11.31 10.90
C GLN A 41 -0.71 11.44 9.37
N ASN A 42 -0.23 10.44 8.64
CA ASN A 42 -0.20 10.42 7.18
C ASN A 42 -1.41 9.69 6.58
N LEU A 43 -2.34 9.18 7.40
CA LEU A 43 -3.42 8.31 6.94
C LEU A 43 -4.28 8.97 5.86
N THR A 44 -4.77 10.18 6.11
CA THR A 44 -5.63 10.91 5.16
C THR A 44 -4.93 11.15 3.83
N THR A 45 -3.66 11.57 3.87
CA THR A 45 -2.84 11.82 2.68
C THR A 45 -2.57 10.53 1.91
N ALA A 46 -2.25 9.43 2.61
CA ALA A 46 -1.98 8.13 2.01
C ALA A 46 -3.20 7.59 1.27
N VAL A 47 -4.37 7.60 1.93
CA VAL A 47 -5.63 7.15 1.33
C VAL A 47 -5.94 7.99 0.09
N SER A 48 -5.89 9.31 0.21
CA SER A 48 -6.17 10.21 -0.92
C SER A 48 -5.20 10.04 -2.10
N ALA A 49 -3.93 9.72 -1.83
CA ALA A 49 -2.93 9.45 -2.88
C ALA A 49 -3.21 8.11 -3.58
N LEU A 50 -3.50 7.07 -2.80
CA LEU A 50 -3.79 5.74 -3.30
C LEU A 50 -5.12 5.70 -4.08
N GLU A 51 -6.16 6.39 -3.62
CA GLU A 51 -7.43 6.52 -4.36
C GLU A 51 -7.23 7.21 -5.71
N ARG A 52 -6.44 8.29 -5.77
CA ARG A 52 -6.11 8.97 -7.04
C ARG A 52 -5.30 8.08 -7.98
N ALA A 53 -4.52 7.15 -7.44
CA ALA A 53 -3.79 6.15 -8.21
C ALA A 53 -4.66 4.93 -8.60
N GLY A 54 -5.95 4.91 -8.25
CA GLY A 54 -6.90 3.86 -8.62
C GLY A 54 -7.00 2.71 -7.62
N TYR A 55 -6.41 2.81 -6.44
CA TYR A 55 -6.61 1.84 -5.36
C TYR A 55 -7.91 2.14 -4.60
N HIS A 56 -8.64 1.10 -4.19
CA HIS A 56 -9.94 1.25 -3.54
C HIS A 56 -9.88 0.89 -2.05
N PHE A 57 -10.58 1.67 -1.24
CA PHE A 57 -10.77 1.44 0.19
C PHE A 57 -12.27 1.25 0.48
N ASN A 58 -12.59 0.37 1.44
CA ASN A 58 -13.95 0.09 1.90
C ASN A 58 -14.23 0.74 3.26
#